data_AF-A0A936ED53-F1
#
_entry.id   AF-A0A936ED53-F1
#
_cell.length_a   1.000
_cell.length_b   1.000
_cell.length_c   1.000
_cell.angle_alpha   90.00
_cell.angle_beta   90.00
_cell.angle_gamma   90.00
#
_symmetry.space_group_name_H-M   'P 1'
#
loop_
_entity.id
_entity.type
_entity.pdbx_description
1 polymer ?
#
loop_
_entity_poly.entity_id
_entity_poly.type
_entity_poly.pdbx_seq_one_letter_code
_entity_poly.pdbx_strand_id
1 'polypeptide(L)'
;MQQSIDIELEMARTCFGELTLEQRNRLLAYYEYPSDETWDDVYNLTIMPYGHINTVWQAICAIDPTFPTRGPCVDAFGQRLEPWPRIPSPEMFRQALIFATH
;
A
#
# COMPACT_ATOMS: atom_id res chain seq x y z
N MET A 1 -1.54 -16.80 14.50
CA MET A 1 -0.16 -16.35 14.19
C MET A 1 -0.28 -15.38 13.04
N GLN A 2 -0.05 -14.08 13.27
CA GLN A 2 0.07 -13.12 12.17
C GLN A 2 1.31 -13.55 11.36
N GLN A 3 1.15 -13.85 10.07
CA GLN A 3 2.27 -14.20 9.22
C GLN A 3 3.11 -12.93 8.95
N SER A 4 4.44 -13.01 8.82
CA SER A 4 5.28 -11.82 8.52
C SER A 4 5.26 -11.45 7.03
N ILE A 5 5.42 -10.16 6.69
CA ILE A 5 5.57 -9.66 5.31
C ILE A 5 7.03 -9.39 4.89
N ASP A 6 8.02 -9.84 5.68
CA ASP A 6 9.44 -9.51 5.47
C ASP A 6 9.95 -9.88 4.06
N ILE A 7 9.53 -11.04 3.54
CA ILE A 7 9.94 -11.53 2.22
C ILE A 7 9.42 -10.59 1.12
N GLU A 8 8.15 -10.20 1.20
CA GLU A 8 7.53 -9.28 0.25
C GLU A 8 8.24 -7.92 0.26
N LEU A 9 8.67 -7.44 1.43
CA LEU A 9 9.45 -6.21 1.56
C LEU A 9 10.88 -6.34 1.02
N GLU A 10 11.51 -7.51 1.17
CA GLU A 10 12.81 -7.81 0.59
C GLU A 10 12.79 -7.89 -0.93
N MET A 11 11.69 -8.34 -1.53
CA MET A 11 11.51 -8.44 -2.98
C MET A 11 11.04 -7.13 -3.61
N ALA A 12 10.32 -6.29 -2.87
CA ALA A 12 9.82 -5.01 -3.36
C ALA A 12 10.94 -4.07 -3.82
N ARG A 13 10.72 -3.46 -4.98
CA ARG A 13 11.63 -2.48 -5.60
C ARG A 13 10.83 -1.25 -6.00
N THR A 14 11.46 -0.09 -5.99
CA THR A 14 10.94 1.16 -6.55
C THR A 14 11.68 1.48 -7.85
N CYS A 15 11.30 2.55 -8.55
CA CYS A 15 12.06 3.04 -9.71
C CYS A 15 13.50 3.45 -9.39
N PHE A 16 13.83 3.64 -8.10
CA PHE A 16 15.18 4.02 -7.64
C PHE A 16 15.97 2.84 -7.05
N GLY A 17 15.44 1.61 -7.11
CA GLY A 17 16.10 0.42 -6.56
C GLY A 17 15.37 -0.14 -5.34
N GLU A 18 16.10 -0.57 -4.32
CA GLU A 18 15.52 -1.17 -3.11
C GLU A 18 14.66 -0.18 -2.31
N LEU A 19 13.69 -0.69 -1.55
CA LEU A 19 12.95 0.15 -0.61
C LEU A 19 13.90 0.72 0.44
N THR A 20 13.77 2.02 0.71
CA THR A 20 14.46 2.66 1.82
C THR A 20 13.95 2.08 3.15
N LEU A 21 14.75 2.20 4.21
CA LEU A 21 14.34 1.77 5.55
C LEU A 21 13.03 2.46 5.99
N GLU A 22 12.87 3.73 5.64
CA GLU A 22 11.65 4.49 5.91
C GLU A 22 10.43 3.88 5.21
N GLN A 23 10.54 3.56 3.92
CA GLN A 23 9.45 2.92 3.17
C GLN A 23 9.09 1.56 3.75
N ARG A 24 10.08 0.74 4.11
CA ARG A 24 9.86 -0.55 4.77
C ARG A 24 9.12 -0.39 6.10
N ASN A 25 9.54 0.56 6.93
CA ASN A 25 8.91 0.82 8.22
C ASN A 25 7.46 1.29 8.07
N ARG A 26 7.13 2.11 7.07
CA ARG A 26 5.74 2.51 6.79
C ARG A 26 4.87 1.32 6.37
N LEU A 27 5.38 0.46 5.49
CA LEU A 27 4.67 -0.75 5.06
C LEU A 27 4.46 -1.75 6.21
N LEU A 28 5.46 -1.91 7.08
CA LEU A 28 5.33 -2.71 8.31
C LEU A 28 4.32 -2.10 9.27
N ALA A 29 4.40 -0.80 9.54
CA ALA A 29 3.50 -0.11 10.44
C ALA A 29 2.03 -0.24 10.01
N TYR A 30 1.75 -0.11 8.71
CA TYR A 30 0.42 -0.36 8.19
C TYR A 30 -0.04 -1.81 8.36
N TYR A 31 0.84 -2.78 8.08
CA TYR A 31 0.51 -4.19 8.21
C TYR A 31 0.20 -4.61 9.66
N GLU A 32 0.96 -4.08 10.62
CA GLU A 32 0.76 -4.37 12.05
C GLU A 32 -0.41 -3.60 12.65
N TYR A 33 -0.62 -2.34 12.23
CA TYR A 33 -1.65 -1.46 12.76
C TYR A 33 -2.33 -0.67 11.63
N PRO A 34 -3.29 -1.29 10.92
CA PRO A 34 -3.98 -0.64 9.81
C PRO A 34 -4.93 0.45 10.33
N SER A 35 -4.74 1.67 9.86
CA SER A 35 -5.58 2.84 10.11
C SER A 35 -5.62 3.74 8.88
N ASP A 36 -6.52 4.73 8.84
CA ASP A 36 -6.51 5.75 7.78
C ASP A 36 -5.16 6.47 7.68
N GLU A 37 -4.52 6.76 8.81
CA GLU A 37 -3.23 7.45 8.88
C GLU A 37 -2.10 6.59 8.32
N THR A 38 -1.99 5.33 8.78
CA THR A 38 -0.94 4.43 8.26
C THR A 38 -1.21 4.03 6.81
N TRP A 39 -2.48 4.06 6.36
CA TRP A 39 -2.83 3.85 4.96
C TRP A 39 -2.40 5.02 4.08
N ASP A 40 -2.58 6.27 4.54
CA ASP A 40 -2.12 7.46 3.83
C ASP A 40 -0.61 7.46 3.57
N ASP A 41 0.15 6.89 4.49
CA ASP A 41 1.61 6.79 4.39
C ASP A 41 2.08 5.82 3.29
N VAL A 42 1.22 4.87 2.89
CA VAL A 42 1.62 3.73 2.04
C VAL A 42 0.85 3.60 0.73
N TYR A 43 -0.38 4.12 0.61
CA TYR A 43 -1.24 3.85 -0.56
C TYR A 43 -0.62 4.27 -1.89
N ASN A 44 0.20 5.32 -1.89
CA ASN A 44 0.87 5.86 -3.08
C ASN A 44 2.28 5.32 -3.30
N LEU A 45 2.80 4.50 -2.39
CA LEU A 45 4.13 3.91 -2.55
C LEU A 45 4.11 3.04 -3.80
N THR A 46 5.07 3.30 -4.68
CA THR A 46 5.19 2.61 -5.96
C THR A 46 6.10 1.41 -5.80
N ILE A 47 5.56 0.23 -6.10
CA ILE A 47 6.29 -1.03 -6.18
C ILE A 47 6.41 -1.38 -7.67
N MET A 48 7.65 -1.53 -8.13
CA MET A 48 8.02 -1.71 -9.53
C MET A 48 9.02 -2.87 -9.70
N PRO A 49 8.59 -4.13 -9.54
CA PRO A 49 9.39 -5.26 -9.96
C PRO A 49 9.36 -5.35 -11.49
N TYR A 50 10.51 -5.67 -12.09
CA TYR A 50 10.60 -6.05 -13.51
C TYR A 50 9.96 -5.08 -14.54
N GLY A 51 9.83 -3.79 -14.20
CA GLY A 51 9.30 -2.75 -15.08
C GLY A 51 7.78 -2.54 -15.06
N HIS A 52 7.03 -3.26 -14.22
CA HIS A 52 5.60 -3.02 -14.02
C HIS A 52 5.38 -2.04 -12.86
N ILE A 53 4.85 -0.86 -13.15
CA ILE A 53 4.63 0.19 -12.14
C ILE A 53 3.25 0.02 -11.53
N ASN A 54 3.17 -0.39 -10.26
CA ASN A 54 1.94 -0.37 -9.48
C ASN A 54 2.16 0.39 -8.18
N THR A 55 1.25 1.29 -7.82
CA THR A 55 1.15 1.71 -6.42
C THR A 55 0.56 0.59 -5.59
N VAL A 56 0.79 0.61 -4.27
CA VAL A 56 0.16 -0.33 -3.34
C VAL A 56 -1.37 -0.31 -3.53
N TRP A 57 -1.97 0.87 -3.69
CA TRP A 57 -3.40 0.99 -3.94
C TRP A 57 -3.84 0.38 -5.28
N GLN A 58 -3.06 0.54 -6.35
CA GLN A 58 -3.36 -0.11 -7.64
C GLN A 58 -3.27 -1.63 -7.52
N ALA A 59 -2.31 -2.16 -6.77
CA ALA A 59 -2.20 -3.58 -6.51
C ALA A 59 -3.41 -4.12 -5.73
N ILE A 60 -3.93 -3.36 -4.76
CA ILE A 60 -5.18 -3.68 -4.05
C ILE A 60 -6.36 -3.74 -5.02
N CYS A 61 -6.53 -2.71 -5.87
CA CYS A 61 -7.61 -2.67 -6.85
C CYS A 61 -7.52 -3.79 -7.89
N ALA A 62 -6.31 -4.30 -8.17
CA ALA A 62 -6.11 -5.43 -9.07
C ALA A 62 -6.57 -6.77 -8.47
N ILE A 63 -6.38 -6.97 -7.15
CA ILE A 63 -6.80 -8.19 -6.46
C ILE A 63 -8.26 -8.16 -5.99
N ASP A 64 -8.80 -6.98 -5.67
CA ASP A 64 -10.20 -6.75 -5.30
C ASP A 64 -10.82 -5.65 -6.18
N PRO A 65 -11.49 -6.01 -7.29
CA PRO A 65 -12.16 -5.05 -8.18
C PRO A 65 -13.31 -4.27 -7.52
N THR A 66 -13.76 -4.68 -6.34
CA THR A 66 -14.78 -3.95 -5.56
C THR A 66 -14.18 -2.89 -4.65
N PHE A 67 -12.84 -2.86 -4.54
CA PHE A 67 -12.15 -1.88 -3.71
C PHE A 67 -12.36 -0.46 -4.26
N PRO A 68 -12.54 0.57 -3.40
CA PRO A 68 -12.72 1.93 -3.85
C PRO A 68 -11.56 2.39 -4.75
N THR A 69 -11.92 2.84 -5.97
CA THR A 69 -10.98 3.43 -6.94
C THR A 69 -10.84 4.94 -6.78
N ARG A 70 -11.44 5.49 -5.72
CA ARG A 70 -11.30 6.89 -5.30
C ARG A 70 -10.84 6.94 -3.85
N GLY A 71 -9.84 7.79 -3.60
CA GLY A 71 -9.33 8.05 -2.26
C GLY A 71 -10.19 9.06 -1.49
N PRO A 72 -9.71 9.53 -0.33
CA PRO A 72 -10.44 10.45 0.52
C PRO A 72 -10.70 11.78 -0.20
N CYS A 73 -11.86 12.38 0.07
CA CYS A 73 -12.19 13.70 -0.45
C CYS A 73 -11.38 14.76 0.31
N VAL A 74 -10.70 15.65 -0.42
CA VAL A 74 -10.00 16.80 0.14
C VAL A 74 -10.60 18.09 -0.42
N ASP A 75 -10.64 19.14 0.38
CA ASP A 75 -11.08 20.45 -0.04
C ASP A 75 -9.99 21.19 -0.85
N ALA A 76 -10.31 22.42 -1.29
CA ALA A 76 -9.38 23.26 -2.04
C ALA A 76 -8.12 23.69 -1.26
N PHE A 77 -8.11 23.52 0.06
CA PHE A 77 -7.00 23.84 0.96
C PHE A 77 -6.22 22.58 1.37
N GLY A 78 -6.57 21.40 0.84
CA GLY A 78 -5.96 20.12 1.16
C GLY A 78 -6.43 19.52 2.48
N GLN A 79 -7.49 20.07 3.10
CA GLN A 79 -8.10 19.50 4.30
C GLN A 79 -8.97 18.31 3.92
N ARG A 80 -8.79 17.19 4.63
CA ARG A 80 -9.60 16.00 4.46
C ARG A 80 -11.05 16.27 4.89
N LEU A 81 -11.97 16.10 3.94
CA LEU A 81 -13.42 16.21 4.14
C LEU A 81 -14.03 14.86 4.53
N GLU A 82 -13.51 13.77 3.96
CA GLU A 82 -14.00 12.41 4.19
C GLU A 82 -12.84 11.43 4.37
N PRO A 83 -12.94 10.44 5.29
CA PRO A 83 -11.95 9.37 5.44
C PRO A 83 -11.92 8.45 4.23
N TRP A 84 -11.02 7.47 4.22
CA TRP A 84 -11.06 6.44 3.18
C TRP A 84 -12.38 5.67 3.28
N PRO A 85 -13.11 5.46 2.17
CA PRO A 85 -14.35 4.67 2.21
C PRO A 85 -14.11 3.23 2.69
N ARG A 86 -12.89 2.71 2.46
CA ARG A 86 -12.40 1.42 2.92
C ARG A 86 -10.88 1.45 2.92
N ILE A 87 -10.27 0.89 3.96
CA ILE A 87 -8.84 0.54 3.97
C ILE A 87 -8.69 -0.99 3.83
N PRO A 88 -7.59 -1.50 3.23
CA PRO A 88 -7.34 -2.93 3.17
C PRO A 88 -7.27 -3.60 4.55
N SER A 89 -7.54 -4.91 4.61
CA SER A 89 -7.12 -5.71 5.77
C SER A 89 -5.62 -6.05 5.65
N PRO A 90 -4.93 -6.41 6.75
CA PRO A 90 -3.54 -6.86 6.69
C PRO A 90 -3.31 -7.99 5.66
N GLU A 91 -4.22 -8.95 5.58
CA GLU A 91 -4.15 -10.07 4.64
C GLU A 91 -4.28 -9.61 3.18
N MET A 92 -5.23 -8.71 2.91
CA MET A 92 -5.41 -8.12 1.58
C MET A 92 -4.20 -7.28 1.19
N PHE A 93 -3.64 -6.53 2.13
CA PHE A 93 -2.43 -5.75 1.94
C PHE A 93 -1.23 -6.63 1.58
N ARG A 94 -1.04 -7.73 2.32
CA ARG A 94 -0.02 -8.72 1.97
C ARG A 94 -0.23 -9.27 0.56
N GLN A 95 -1.46 -9.66 0.21
CA GLN A 95 -1.75 -10.18 -1.13
C GLN A 95 -1.44 -9.17 -2.23
N ALA A 96 -1.69 -7.88 -1.99
CA ALA A 96 -1.31 -6.83 -2.92
C ALA A 96 0.20 -6.67 -3.03
N LEU A 97 0.96 -6.80 -1.94
CA LEU A 97 2.42 -6.82 -2.01
C LEU A 97 2.95 -8.04 -2.78
N ILE A 98 2.37 -9.22 -2.60
CA ILE A 98 2.71 -10.41 -3.40
C ILE A 98 2.44 -10.15 -4.89
N PHE A 99 1.25 -9.65 -5.22
CA PHE A 99 0.87 -9.29 -6.59
C PHE A 99 1.81 -8.23 -7.19
N ALA A 100 2.23 -7.27 -6.37
CA ALA A 100 3.10 -6.19 -6.81
C ALA A 100 4.59 -6.56 -6.81
N THR A 101 4.97 -7.78 -6.46
CA THR A 101 6.39 -8.24 -6.42
C THR A 101 6.69 -9.41 -7.35
N HIS A 102 5.65 -10.03 -7.92
CA HIS A 102 5.71 -11.22 -8.79
C HIS A 102 5.09 -10.90 -10.16
#